data_AF-A0A0Q5EAA9-F1
#
_entry.id   AF-A0A0Q5EAA9-F1
#
_cell.length_a   1.000
_cell.length_b   1.000
_cell.length_c   1.000
_cell.angle_alpha   90.00
_cell.angle_beta   90.00
_cell.angle_gamma   90.00
#
_symmetry.space_group_name_H-M   'P 1'
#
loop_
_entity.id
_entity.type
_entity.pdbx_description
1 polymer ?
#
loop_
_entity_poly.entity_id
_entity_poly.type
_entity_poly.pdbx_seq_one_letter_code
_entity_poly.pdbx_strand_id
1 'polypeptide(L)'
;MTPITRPSAALRQAPGPAHHEDPGLLEEPHPERPTAEPVDGQGRSTRRHPGGATPAPPGRAARIAAAVSIALVGVYVAGTLVIVSPTTPVRGAVVAAAGPYFTQKWNVFAPSIMKTNITFSVQAQWRDADGALVKSDWVNVTELEQQAVPGHAEPSRIQKSSWNAMLAYNARYLALDAEQRELVRDTFIQRADGGGYRAQSAESLIADLEAVGGTPSTGRGDIVRFLRYDYMLKEYATAFSTAYFDEDVERVRWRIDRTRPNDFENRFSEEQQFDATTVTFGWRHVDDVIDAETLAVYRDVISRYGGAR
;
A
#
# COMPACT_ATOMS: atom_id res chain seq x y z
N MET A 1 28.18 40.44 -13.00
CA MET A 1 28.91 39.16 -12.89
C MET A 1 29.63 39.16 -11.56
N THR A 2 29.04 38.52 -10.56
CA THR A 2 29.47 38.55 -9.17
C THR A 2 29.65 37.10 -8.74
N PRO A 3 30.83 36.68 -8.27
CA PRO A 3 31.08 35.28 -7.96
C PRO A 3 30.42 34.91 -6.63
N ILE A 4 29.58 33.87 -6.65
CA ILE A 4 29.01 33.25 -5.46
C ILE A 4 30.05 32.28 -4.91
N THR A 5 30.73 32.69 -3.85
CA THR A 5 31.61 31.82 -3.05
C THR A 5 30.76 30.84 -2.25
N ARG A 6 30.89 29.55 -2.55
CA ARG A 6 30.30 28.46 -1.75
C ARG A 6 31.07 28.29 -0.44
N PRO A 7 30.43 28.19 0.73
CA PRO A 7 31.09 27.69 1.92
C PRO A 7 31.13 26.16 1.91
N SER A 8 32.34 25.60 1.92
CA SER A 8 32.65 24.20 2.20
C SER A 8 32.22 23.84 3.63
N ALA A 9 31.25 22.94 3.76
CA ALA A 9 30.97 22.27 5.02
C ALA A 9 31.89 21.04 5.14
N ALA A 10 32.80 21.09 6.10
CA ALA A 10 33.70 20.00 6.46
C ALA A 10 32.91 18.76 6.93
N LEU A 11 33.18 17.60 6.32
CA LEU A 11 32.83 16.30 6.88
C LEU A 11 33.51 16.17 8.25
N ARG A 12 32.74 16.26 9.34
CA ARG A 12 33.17 15.76 10.63
C ARG A 12 32.96 14.24 10.66
N GLN A 13 34.07 13.54 10.80
CA GLN A 13 34.14 12.10 11.04
C GLN A 13 33.35 11.73 12.30
N ALA A 14 32.52 10.70 12.19
CA ALA A 14 31.87 10.06 13.33
C ALA A 14 32.92 9.33 14.19
N PRO A 15 32.85 9.39 15.54
CA PRO A 15 33.68 8.55 16.39
C PRO A 15 33.19 7.09 16.36
N GLY A 16 34.13 6.15 16.21
CA GLY A 16 33.90 4.72 16.34
C GLY A 16 33.55 4.29 17.77
N PRO A 17 33.18 3.00 17.95
CA PRO A 17 32.41 2.55 19.11
C PRO A 17 33.24 2.55 20.39
N ALA A 18 32.69 3.15 21.44
CA ALA A 18 33.20 3.03 22.79
C ALA A 18 32.84 1.64 23.35
N HIS A 19 33.86 0.95 23.88
CA HIS A 19 33.74 -0.26 24.67
C HIS A 19 32.83 0.00 25.87
N HIS A 20 31.65 -0.63 25.89
CA HIS A 20 30.85 -0.73 27.10
C HIS A 20 31.30 -1.96 27.88
N GLU A 21 31.89 -1.67 29.03
CA GLU A 21 32.23 -2.63 30.07
C GLU A 21 30.95 -3.26 30.64
N ASP A 22 31.03 -4.58 30.81
CA ASP A 22 30.00 -5.50 31.28
C ASP A 22 29.91 -5.46 32.81
N PRO A 23 28.79 -5.03 33.42
CA PRO A 23 28.58 -5.13 34.85
C PRO A 23 27.65 -6.31 35.17
N GLY A 24 28.25 -7.40 35.64
CA GLY A 24 27.68 -8.27 36.67
C GLY A 24 26.46 -9.09 36.27
N LEU A 25 26.68 -10.14 35.48
CA LEU A 25 25.79 -11.30 35.52
C LEU A 25 25.91 -11.99 36.87
N LEU A 26 24.81 -11.93 37.62
CA LEU A 26 24.57 -12.66 38.86
C LEU A 26 24.75 -14.16 38.60
N GLU A 27 25.67 -14.73 39.38
CA GLU A 27 26.08 -16.12 39.39
C GLU A 27 24.91 -17.00 39.91
N GLU A 28 24.24 -17.70 39.01
CA GLU A 28 23.24 -18.72 39.37
C GLU A 28 23.95 -19.94 40.01
N PRO A 29 23.54 -20.42 41.19
CA PRO A 29 24.22 -21.50 41.89
C PRO A 29 24.01 -22.85 41.19
N HIS A 30 25.13 -23.47 40.80
CA HIS A 30 25.19 -24.86 40.37
C HIS A 30 24.77 -25.81 41.50
N PRO A 31 23.86 -26.78 41.26
CA PRO A 31 23.58 -27.80 42.25
C PRO A 31 24.78 -28.75 42.43
N GLU A 32 25.11 -28.98 43.70
CA GLU A 32 26.19 -29.81 44.21
C GLU A 32 26.19 -31.23 43.62
N ARG A 33 27.37 -31.70 43.22
CA ARG A 33 27.62 -33.11 42.92
C ARG A 33 27.71 -33.89 44.24
N PRO A 34 26.97 -35.00 44.42
CA PRO A 34 27.16 -35.86 45.58
C PRO A 34 28.54 -36.54 45.54
N THR A 35 29.25 -36.40 46.66
CA THR A 35 30.50 -37.07 47.02
C THR A 35 30.33 -38.60 47.03
N ALA A 36 31.28 -39.31 46.42
CA ALA A 36 31.32 -40.77 46.43
C ALA A 36 31.88 -41.30 47.75
N GLU A 37 31.15 -42.19 48.42
CA GLU A 37 31.70 -43.10 49.45
C GLU A 37 32.14 -44.43 48.80
N PRO A 38 33.23 -45.06 49.30
CA PRO A 38 33.71 -46.33 48.79
C PRO A 38 33.01 -47.50 49.48
N VAL A 39 32.45 -48.43 48.70
CA VAL A 39 32.06 -49.76 49.20
C VAL A 39 32.86 -50.82 48.46
N ASP A 40 33.80 -51.41 49.20
CA ASP A 40 34.51 -52.64 48.87
C ASP A 40 33.53 -53.83 48.89
N GLY A 41 33.71 -54.79 47.97
CA GLY A 41 33.07 -56.11 48.11
C GLY A 41 32.65 -56.79 46.82
N GLN A 42 33.63 -57.36 46.11
CA GLN A 42 33.55 -58.66 45.44
C GLN A 42 32.23 -59.11 44.80
N GLY A 43 32.15 -58.93 43.48
CA GLY A 43 31.21 -59.61 42.60
C GLY A 43 31.77 -59.66 41.18
N ARG A 44 32.78 -60.51 40.97
CA ARG A 44 33.44 -60.75 39.68
C ARG A 44 32.44 -61.41 38.70
N SER A 45 31.57 -60.62 38.11
CA SER A 45 30.82 -60.99 36.91
C SER A 45 31.62 -60.50 35.70
N THR A 46 32.31 -61.44 35.05
CA THR A 46 32.95 -61.22 33.76
C THR A 46 31.90 -60.85 32.72
N ARG A 47 31.59 -59.56 32.58
CA ARG A 47 30.82 -59.04 31.47
C ARG A 47 31.71 -59.13 30.23
N ARG A 48 31.60 -60.25 29.49
CA ARG A 48 32.13 -60.40 28.13
C ARG A 48 31.76 -59.15 27.34
N HIS A 49 32.75 -58.41 26.87
CA HIS A 49 32.56 -57.53 25.73
C HIS A 49 32.02 -58.40 24.57
N PRO A 50 30.82 -58.14 24.03
CA PRO A 50 30.54 -58.58 22.69
C PRO A 50 31.51 -57.79 21.80
N GLY A 51 32.43 -58.51 21.17
CA GLY A 51 33.28 -57.98 20.12
C GLY A 51 32.45 -57.26 19.07
N GLY A 52 33.09 -56.32 18.36
CA GLY A 52 32.49 -55.47 17.34
C GLY A 52 31.45 -56.18 16.49
N ALA A 53 30.18 -55.98 16.84
CA ALA A 53 29.09 -56.32 15.96
C ALA A 53 29.07 -55.25 14.89
N THR A 54 29.63 -55.56 13.72
CA THR A 54 29.36 -54.79 12.50
C THR A 54 27.85 -54.59 12.43
N PRO A 55 27.33 -53.34 12.39
CA PRO A 55 25.90 -53.12 12.40
C PRO A 55 25.28 -53.91 11.24
N ALA A 56 24.35 -54.80 11.57
CA ALA A 56 23.65 -55.58 10.56
C ALA A 56 23.05 -54.60 9.53
N PRO A 57 23.17 -54.89 8.22
CA PRO A 57 22.68 -53.97 7.20
C PRO A 57 21.21 -53.65 7.48
N PRO A 58 20.81 -52.36 7.40
CA PRO A 58 19.45 -51.95 7.74
C PRO A 58 18.47 -52.78 6.92
N GLY A 59 17.47 -53.34 7.62
CA GLY A 59 16.40 -54.12 7.00
C GLY A 59 15.72 -53.30 5.90
N ARG A 60 15.09 -53.98 4.93
CA ARG A 60 14.44 -53.32 3.78
C ARG A 60 13.51 -52.19 4.21
N ALA A 61 12.74 -52.39 5.29
CA ALA A 61 11.86 -51.37 5.86
C ALA A 61 12.60 -50.11 6.33
N ALA A 62 13.75 -50.27 6.99
CA ALA A 62 14.57 -49.14 7.45
C ALA A 62 15.17 -48.36 6.28
N ARG A 63 15.58 -49.05 5.20
CA ARG A 63 16.07 -48.39 3.98
C ARG A 63 14.96 -47.61 3.27
N ILE A 64 13.76 -48.19 3.19
CA ILE A 64 12.58 -47.52 2.63
C ILE A 64 12.24 -46.28 3.46
N ALA A 65 12.17 -46.42 4.79
CA ALA A 65 11.89 -45.30 5.69
C ALA A 65 12.94 -44.19 5.56
N ALA A 66 14.22 -44.52 5.47
CA ALA A 66 15.29 -43.56 5.25
C ALA A 66 15.16 -42.86 3.89
N ALA A 67 14.88 -43.59 2.81
CA ALA A 67 14.68 -43.02 1.49
C ALA A 67 13.49 -42.06 1.44
N VAL A 68 12.36 -42.44 2.06
CA VAL A 68 11.18 -41.58 2.20
C VAL A 68 11.50 -40.32 3.01
N SER A 69 12.22 -40.47 4.12
CA SER A 69 12.61 -39.33 4.97
C SER A 69 13.50 -38.34 4.22
N ILE A 70 14.50 -38.84 3.49
CA ILE A 70 15.38 -38.00 2.66
C ILE A 70 14.57 -37.28 1.57
N ALA A 71 13.63 -37.98 0.92
CA ALA A 71 12.78 -37.37 -0.10
C ALA A 71 11.91 -36.25 0.49
N LEU A 72 11.30 -36.46 1.66
CA LEU A 72 10.49 -35.45 2.35
C LEU A 72 11.33 -34.21 2.74
N VAL A 73 12.53 -34.42 3.27
CA VAL A 73 13.46 -33.33 3.59
C VAL A 73 13.87 -32.58 2.31
N GLY A 74 14.17 -33.31 1.23
CA GLY A 74 14.49 -32.72 -0.06
C GLY A 74 13.37 -31.84 -0.62
N VAL A 75 12.12 -32.31 -0.56
CA VAL A 75 10.93 -31.52 -0.95
C VAL A 75 10.78 -30.27 -0.09
N TYR A 76 10.96 -30.40 1.23
CA TYR A 76 10.87 -29.27 2.16
C TYR A 76 11.94 -28.19 1.88
N VAL A 77 13.20 -28.60 1.69
CA VAL A 77 14.30 -27.69 1.38
C VAL A 77 14.07 -27.01 0.03
N ALA A 78 13.68 -27.76 -1.00
CA ALA A 78 13.39 -27.20 -2.32
C ALA A 78 12.23 -26.18 -2.27
N GLY A 79 11.13 -26.52 -1.58
CA GLY A 79 10.01 -25.60 -1.39
C GLY A 79 10.42 -24.31 -0.67
N THR A 80 11.25 -24.43 0.37
CA THR A 80 11.76 -23.27 1.13
C THR A 80 12.65 -22.38 0.26
N LEU A 81 13.53 -22.97 -0.55
CA LEU A 81 14.36 -22.22 -1.49
C LEU A 81 13.50 -21.46 -2.52
N VAL A 82 12.43 -22.06 -3.02
CA VAL A 82 11.48 -21.39 -3.93
C VAL A 82 10.80 -20.19 -3.24
N ILE A 83 10.39 -20.33 -1.98
CA ILE A 83 9.74 -19.25 -1.21
C ILE A 83 10.67 -18.05 -1.02
N VAL A 84 11.95 -18.30 -0.70
CA VAL A 84 12.97 -17.27 -0.44
C VAL A 84 13.60 -16.72 -1.73
N SER A 85 13.52 -17.46 -2.84
CA SER A 85 14.04 -17.01 -4.14
C SER A 85 13.28 -15.79 -4.70
N PRO A 86 13.91 -15.03 -5.61
CA PRO A 86 13.24 -13.99 -6.39
C PRO A 86 11.97 -14.50 -7.08
N THR A 87 11.09 -13.60 -7.49
CA THR A 87 9.82 -13.95 -8.13
C THR A 87 10.01 -14.81 -9.39
N THR A 88 9.64 -16.09 -9.28
CA THR A 88 9.58 -17.05 -10.39
C THR A 88 8.12 -17.48 -10.63
N PRO A 89 7.76 -18.03 -11.81
CA PRO A 89 6.39 -18.48 -12.10
C PRO A 89 5.84 -19.52 -11.11
N VAL A 90 6.71 -20.38 -10.57
CA VAL A 90 6.34 -21.46 -9.64
C VAL A 90 6.16 -20.95 -8.21
N ARG A 91 6.79 -19.82 -7.86
CA ARG A 91 6.77 -19.26 -6.49
C ARG A 91 5.36 -18.99 -5.98
N GLY A 92 4.48 -18.47 -6.83
CA GLY A 92 3.10 -18.17 -6.45
C GLY A 92 2.33 -19.40 -5.96
N ALA A 93 2.47 -20.53 -6.66
CA ALA A 93 1.81 -21.78 -6.29
C ALA A 93 2.37 -22.37 -4.99
N VAL A 94 3.69 -22.35 -4.81
CA VAL A 94 4.34 -22.85 -3.59
C VAL A 94 3.96 -21.98 -2.37
N VAL A 95 3.98 -20.66 -2.53
CA VAL A 95 3.56 -19.72 -1.47
C VAL A 95 2.08 -19.88 -1.14
N ALA A 96 1.21 -20.09 -2.13
CA ALA A 96 -0.21 -20.32 -1.90
C ALA A 96 -0.47 -21.62 -1.11
N ALA A 97 0.24 -22.70 -1.43
CA ALA A 97 0.13 -23.97 -0.72
C ALA A 97 0.69 -23.91 0.72
N ALA A 98 1.79 -23.16 0.92
CA ALA A 98 2.42 -22.97 2.24
C ALA A 98 1.67 -21.96 3.12
N GLY A 99 0.95 -21.02 2.50
CA GLY A 99 0.29 -19.88 3.15
C GLY A 99 -0.53 -20.24 4.39
N PRO A 100 -1.44 -21.24 4.35
CA PRO A 100 -2.27 -21.60 5.50
C PRO A 100 -1.47 -22.03 6.75
N TYR A 101 -0.27 -22.57 6.58
CA TYR A 101 0.50 -23.18 7.66
C TYR A 101 1.62 -22.27 8.19
N PHE A 102 2.17 -21.41 7.34
CA PHE A 102 3.36 -20.62 7.66
C PHE A 102 3.13 -19.11 7.68
N THR A 103 1.94 -18.62 7.32
CA THR A 103 1.66 -17.17 7.37
C THR A 103 1.41 -16.75 8.82
N GLN A 104 2.45 -16.26 9.49
CA GLN A 104 2.29 -15.48 10.71
C GLN A 104 1.75 -14.09 10.34
N LYS A 105 0.43 -13.92 10.34
CA LYS A 105 -0.19 -12.59 10.18
C LYS A 105 -0.05 -11.81 11.50
N TRP A 106 1.09 -11.15 11.68
CA TRP A 106 1.27 -10.13 12.72
C TRP A 106 0.32 -8.93 12.57
N ASN A 107 -0.42 -8.87 11.46
CA ASN A 107 -1.49 -7.92 11.17
C ASN A 107 -2.65 -7.93 12.17
N VAL A 108 -2.73 -8.94 13.07
CA VAL A 108 -3.71 -8.95 14.18
C VAL A 108 -3.39 -7.90 15.24
N PHE A 109 -2.10 -7.58 15.44
CA PHE A 109 -1.66 -6.63 16.49
C PHE A 109 -1.28 -5.26 15.94
N ALA A 110 -0.92 -5.17 14.66
CA ALA A 110 -0.71 -3.91 13.97
C ALA A 110 -1.19 -4.04 12.52
N PRO A 111 -2.51 -3.90 12.27
CA PRO A 111 -3.02 -3.70 10.91
C PRO A 111 -2.20 -2.60 10.27
N SER A 112 -1.50 -2.88 9.16
CA SER A 112 -0.57 -1.98 8.47
C SER A 112 -0.78 -0.50 8.84
N ILE A 113 -0.01 0.02 9.81
CA ILE A 113 -0.20 1.38 10.28
C ILE A 113 0.21 2.28 9.11
N MET A 114 -0.77 2.77 8.37
CA MET A 114 -0.52 3.71 7.28
C MET A 114 0.10 4.96 7.91
N LYS A 115 1.38 5.19 7.64
CA LYS A 115 2.08 6.41 8.08
C LYS A 115 1.71 7.62 7.22
N THR A 116 0.58 7.59 6.53
CA THR A 116 0.18 8.62 5.57
C THR A 116 -1.34 8.69 5.52
N ASN A 117 -1.86 9.89 5.73
CA ASN A 117 -3.24 10.23 5.44
C ASN A 117 -3.31 10.58 3.96
N ILE A 118 -4.25 9.99 3.25
CA ILE A 118 -4.47 10.26 1.82
C ILE A 118 -5.89 10.77 1.66
N THR A 119 -6.08 11.93 1.06
CA THR A 119 -7.41 12.52 0.87
C THR A 119 -7.68 12.80 -0.59
N PHE A 120 -8.96 12.65 -0.95
CA PHE A 120 -9.48 12.99 -2.27
C PHE A 120 -10.17 14.34 -2.20
N SER A 121 -9.66 15.30 -2.99
CA SER A 121 -10.24 16.63 -3.09
C SER A 121 -10.70 16.91 -4.52
N VAL A 122 -11.85 17.56 -4.67
CA VAL A 122 -12.43 17.93 -5.98
C VAL A 122 -12.50 19.43 -6.16
N GLN A 123 -12.49 19.87 -7.41
CA GLN A 123 -12.80 21.23 -7.81
C GLN A 123 -13.66 21.19 -9.08
N ALA A 124 -14.66 22.05 -9.13
CA ALA A 124 -15.61 22.14 -10.23
C ALA A 124 -15.55 23.49 -10.94
N GLN A 125 -16.03 23.51 -12.19
CA GLN A 125 -16.31 24.71 -12.97
C GLN A 125 -17.72 24.63 -13.52
N TRP A 126 -18.43 25.76 -13.47
CA TRP A 126 -19.75 25.96 -14.05
C TRP A 126 -19.83 27.37 -14.62
N ARG A 127 -20.93 27.68 -15.30
CA ARG A 127 -21.24 29.05 -15.71
C ARG A 127 -22.12 29.72 -14.68
N ASP A 128 -21.75 30.95 -14.31
CA ASP A 128 -22.62 31.80 -13.52
C ASP A 128 -23.81 32.33 -14.36
N ALA A 129 -24.67 33.11 -13.73
CA ALA A 129 -25.85 33.71 -14.37
C ALA A 129 -25.50 34.62 -15.57
N ASP A 130 -24.28 35.17 -15.62
CA ASP A 130 -23.78 36.02 -16.70
C ASP A 130 -23.12 35.19 -17.82
N GLY A 131 -23.08 33.86 -17.67
CA GLY A 131 -22.47 32.92 -18.60
C GLY A 131 -20.95 32.85 -18.50
N ALA A 132 -20.33 33.49 -17.50
CA ALA A 132 -18.89 33.43 -17.28
C ALA A 132 -18.50 32.12 -16.58
N LEU A 133 -17.38 31.52 -17.00
CA LEU A 133 -16.90 30.27 -16.43
C LEU A 133 -16.23 30.54 -15.08
N VAL A 134 -16.89 30.16 -13.99
CA VAL A 134 -16.40 30.28 -12.62
C VAL A 134 -15.82 28.95 -12.15
N LYS A 135 -14.92 29.02 -11.15
CA LYS A 135 -14.21 27.87 -10.61
C LYS A 135 -14.38 27.86 -9.09
N SER A 136 -14.79 26.72 -8.53
CA SER A 136 -14.90 26.57 -7.08
C SER A 136 -13.55 26.59 -6.39
N ASP A 137 -13.57 26.68 -5.06
CA ASP A 137 -12.47 26.22 -4.22
C ASP A 137 -12.32 24.69 -4.26
N TRP A 138 -11.20 24.19 -3.73
CA TRP A 138 -11.00 22.76 -3.53
C TRP A 138 -11.80 22.28 -2.34
N VAL A 139 -12.52 21.18 -2.51
CA VAL A 139 -13.33 20.55 -1.45
C VAL A 139 -12.74 19.19 -1.13
N ASN A 140 -12.35 18.97 0.13
CA ASN A 140 -11.84 17.69 0.62
C ASN A 140 -13.02 16.73 0.88
N VAL A 141 -13.38 15.94 -0.13
CA VAL A 141 -14.52 15.01 -0.08
C VAL A 141 -14.31 13.93 0.97
N THR A 142 -13.07 13.45 1.09
CA THR A 142 -12.72 12.41 2.08
C THR A 142 -12.89 12.89 3.50
N GLU A 143 -12.51 14.13 3.79
CA GLU A 143 -12.70 14.72 5.12
C GLU A 143 -14.18 14.92 5.44
N LEU A 144 -14.97 15.44 4.49
CA LEU A 144 -16.43 15.57 4.65
C LEU A 144 -17.10 14.22 4.94
N GLU A 145 -16.72 13.16 4.22
CA GLU A 145 -17.24 11.81 4.49
C GLU A 145 -16.83 11.29 5.87
N GLN A 146 -15.60 11.55 6.31
CA GLN A 146 -15.07 11.04 7.57
C GLN A 146 -15.54 11.82 8.80
N GLN A 147 -15.95 13.08 8.66
CA GLN A 147 -16.51 13.89 9.76
C GLN A 147 -17.72 13.22 10.43
N ALA A 148 -18.45 12.40 9.69
CA ALA A 148 -19.62 11.69 10.19
C ALA A 148 -19.32 10.31 10.81
N VAL A 149 -18.07 9.86 10.81
CA VAL A 149 -17.68 8.55 11.36
C VAL A 149 -17.60 8.52 12.90
N PRO A 150 -17.03 9.53 13.60
CA PRO A 150 -16.91 9.52 15.06
C PRO A 150 -18.25 9.28 15.76
N GLY A 151 -18.23 8.52 16.86
CA GLY A 151 -19.41 8.25 17.70
C GLY A 151 -20.36 7.15 17.18
N HIS A 152 -20.13 6.59 15.99
CA HIS A 152 -20.95 5.52 15.42
C HIS A 152 -20.23 4.17 15.53
N ALA A 153 -20.90 3.18 16.13
CA ALA A 153 -20.36 1.81 16.21
C ALA A 153 -20.33 1.11 14.83
N GLU A 154 -21.30 1.43 13.96
CA GLU A 154 -21.43 0.89 12.61
C GLU A 154 -21.61 2.06 11.61
N PRO A 155 -20.51 2.75 11.26
CA PRO A 155 -20.56 3.84 10.29
C PRO A 155 -21.05 3.35 8.92
N SER A 156 -21.81 4.19 8.21
CA SER A 156 -22.34 3.86 6.89
C SER A 156 -21.20 3.65 5.89
N ARG A 157 -21.36 2.69 4.97
CA ARG A 157 -20.37 2.43 3.91
C ARG A 157 -20.13 3.62 2.99
N ILE A 158 -21.09 4.56 2.93
CA ILE A 158 -20.96 5.77 2.13
C ILE A 158 -19.85 6.68 2.62
N GLN A 159 -19.52 6.64 3.92
CA GLN A 159 -18.44 7.43 4.54
C GLN A 159 -17.03 6.95 4.14
N LYS A 160 -16.93 5.93 3.30
CA LYS A 160 -15.68 5.40 2.74
C LYS A 160 -15.67 5.44 1.21
N SER A 161 -16.68 6.05 0.58
CA SER A 161 -16.83 6.01 -0.87
C SER A 161 -15.65 6.70 -1.56
N SER A 162 -15.37 7.95 -1.21
CA SER A 162 -14.24 8.71 -1.73
C SER A 162 -12.90 8.02 -1.45
N TRP A 163 -12.71 7.49 -0.24
CA TRP A 163 -11.48 6.80 0.16
C TRP A 163 -11.24 5.55 -0.69
N ASN A 164 -12.25 4.70 -0.85
CA ASN A 164 -12.16 3.49 -1.68
C ASN A 164 -11.94 3.85 -3.15
N ALA A 165 -12.66 4.87 -3.65
CA ALA A 165 -12.53 5.36 -5.01
C ALA A 165 -11.09 5.82 -5.28
N MET A 166 -10.55 6.65 -4.39
CA MET A 166 -9.19 7.18 -4.45
C MET A 166 -8.14 6.08 -4.35
N LEU A 167 -8.24 5.12 -3.42
CA LEU A 167 -7.27 4.03 -3.30
C LEU A 167 -7.18 3.21 -4.59
N ALA A 168 -8.33 2.88 -5.16
CA ALA A 168 -8.42 2.13 -6.39
C ALA A 168 -7.91 2.93 -7.61
N TYR A 169 -8.20 4.22 -7.69
CA TYR A 169 -7.67 5.09 -8.73
C TYR A 169 -6.14 5.24 -8.61
N ASN A 170 -5.64 5.50 -7.40
CA ASN A 170 -4.21 5.64 -7.13
C ASN A 170 -3.42 4.36 -7.43
N ALA A 171 -3.97 3.18 -7.12
CA ALA A 171 -3.34 1.91 -7.47
C ALA A 171 -3.17 1.74 -8.99
N ARG A 172 -4.17 2.16 -9.78
CA ARG A 172 -4.11 2.13 -11.26
C ARG A 172 -3.15 3.17 -11.81
N TYR A 173 -3.16 4.37 -11.24
CA TYR A 173 -2.21 5.43 -11.57
C TYR A 173 -0.76 4.97 -11.37
N LEU A 174 -0.47 4.32 -10.24
CA LEU A 174 0.89 3.82 -9.94
C LEU A 174 1.31 2.62 -10.81
N ALA A 175 0.35 1.90 -11.42
CA ALA A 175 0.64 0.82 -12.37
C ALA A 175 1.08 1.33 -13.75
N LEU A 176 0.84 2.61 -14.06
CA LEU A 176 1.36 3.27 -15.27
C LEU A 176 2.85 3.56 -15.14
N ASP A 177 3.56 3.65 -16.27
CA ASP A 177 4.96 4.09 -16.29
C ASP A 177 5.10 5.61 -16.03
N ALA A 178 6.33 6.12 -15.95
CA ALA A 178 6.57 7.48 -15.52
C ALA A 178 6.02 8.52 -16.51
N GLU A 179 6.23 8.29 -17.80
CA GLU A 179 5.79 9.16 -18.89
C GLU A 179 4.26 9.16 -19.00
N GLN A 180 3.63 7.99 -18.92
CA GLN A 180 2.17 7.85 -18.87
C GLN A 180 1.57 8.53 -17.65
N ARG A 181 2.19 8.37 -16.48
CA ARG A 181 1.75 9.04 -15.25
C ARG A 181 1.79 10.56 -15.36
N GLU A 182 2.72 11.11 -16.13
CA GLU A 182 2.75 12.54 -16.38
C GLU A 182 1.63 12.95 -17.35
N LEU A 183 1.43 12.19 -18.43
CA LEU A 183 0.38 12.46 -19.40
C LEU A 183 -1.03 12.42 -18.79
N VAL A 184 -1.34 11.42 -17.95
CA VAL A 184 -2.68 11.30 -17.36
C VAL A 184 -3.03 12.38 -16.34
N ARG A 185 -2.03 13.11 -15.84
CA ARG A 185 -2.24 14.27 -14.95
C ARG A 185 -2.71 15.50 -15.72
N ASP A 186 -2.61 15.52 -17.05
CA ASP A 186 -3.09 16.62 -17.86
C ASP A 186 -4.63 16.60 -18.01
N THR A 187 -5.16 17.63 -18.67
CA THR A 187 -6.58 17.82 -18.97
C THR A 187 -7.02 16.95 -20.13
N PHE A 188 -8.11 16.19 -19.94
CA PHE A 188 -8.69 15.33 -21.00
C PHE A 188 -9.86 16.00 -21.72
N ILE A 189 -9.69 17.30 -21.97
CA ILE A 189 -10.68 18.13 -22.64
C ILE A 189 -10.02 18.75 -23.86
N GLN A 190 -10.72 18.72 -24.98
CA GLN A 190 -10.28 19.34 -26.23
C GLN A 190 -11.31 20.34 -26.73
N ARG A 191 -10.87 21.26 -27.59
CA ARG A 191 -11.77 22.22 -28.25
C ARG A 191 -12.71 21.48 -29.20
N ALA A 192 -13.99 21.85 -29.19
CA ALA A 192 -14.99 21.33 -30.11
C ALA A 192 -15.13 22.22 -31.36
N ASP A 193 -15.50 21.62 -32.49
CA ASP A 193 -15.82 22.34 -33.71
C ASP A 193 -17.12 23.14 -33.49
N GLY A 194 -17.08 24.45 -33.76
CA GLY A 194 -18.19 25.37 -33.45
C GLY A 194 -18.04 26.17 -32.15
N GLY A 195 -16.93 26.00 -31.43
CA GLY A 195 -16.68 26.67 -30.15
C GLY A 195 -17.06 25.79 -28.96
N GLY A 196 -16.46 26.07 -27.80
CA GLY A 196 -16.61 25.23 -26.61
C GLY A 196 -15.61 24.09 -26.52
N TYR A 197 -15.93 23.13 -25.67
CA TYR A 197 -15.03 22.06 -25.23
C TYR A 197 -15.78 20.73 -25.17
N ARG A 198 -15.06 19.63 -25.38
CA ARG A 198 -15.58 18.26 -25.27
C ARG A 198 -14.53 17.33 -24.68
N ALA A 199 -14.94 16.17 -24.19
CA ALA A 199 -14.01 15.13 -23.75
C ALA A 199 -13.11 14.66 -24.91
N GLN A 200 -11.85 14.33 -24.60
CA GLN A 200 -11.00 13.55 -25.49
C GLN A 200 -11.56 12.13 -25.61
N SER A 201 -11.46 11.52 -26.80
CA SER A 201 -11.95 10.15 -26.99
C SER A 201 -11.04 9.14 -26.30
N ALA A 202 -11.63 8.02 -25.85
CA ALA A 202 -10.86 6.94 -25.25
C ALA A 202 -9.81 6.38 -26.22
N GLU A 203 -10.12 6.32 -27.52
CA GLU A 203 -9.19 5.86 -28.55
C GLU A 203 -7.97 6.78 -28.67
N SER A 204 -8.17 8.10 -28.64
CA SER A 204 -7.08 9.08 -28.68
C SER A 204 -6.21 8.96 -27.44
N LEU A 205 -6.82 8.93 -26.25
CA LEU A 205 -6.10 8.82 -24.98
C LEU A 205 -5.28 7.53 -24.90
N ILE A 206 -5.84 6.40 -25.37
CA ILE A 206 -5.10 5.12 -25.43
C ILE A 206 -3.92 5.25 -26.38
N ALA A 207 -4.12 5.81 -27.58
CA ALA A 207 -3.05 5.97 -28.55
C ALA A 207 -1.92 6.88 -28.03
N ASP A 208 -2.26 8.00 -27.39
CA ASP A 208 -1.30 8.93 -26.81
C ASP A 208 -0.50 8.28 -25.67
N LEU A 209 -1.17 7.50 -24.80
CA LEU A 209 -0.52 6.78 -23.69
C LEU A 209 0.34 5.59 -24.16
N GLU A 210 -0.04 4.93 -25.26
CA GLU A 210 0.78 3.89 -25.89
C GLU A 210 2.01 4.49 -26.58
N ALA A 211 1.88 5.67 -27.18
CA ALA A 211 2.98 6.35 -27.88
C ALA A 211 4.11 6.80 -26.95
N VAL A 212 3.79 7.18 -25.71
CA VAL A 212 4.77 7.58 -24.69
C VAL A 212 5.29 6.41 -23.85
N GLY A 213 4.65 5.24 -23.94
CA GLY A 213 5.01 4.06 -23.15
C GLY A 213 6.34 3.45 -23.60
N GLY A 214 7.36 3.53 -22.74
CA GLY A 214 8.71 3.05 -23.04
C GLY A 214 9.06 1.68 -22.42
N THR A 215 8.21 1.15 -21.54
CA THR A 215 8.56 0.00 -20.70
C THR A 215 7.74 -1.26 -21.07
N PRO A 216 8.36 -2.43 -21.30
CA PRO A 216 7.64 -3.67 -21.62
C PRO A 216 6.69 -4.16 -20.51
N SER A 217 6.85 -3.67 -19.28
CA SER A 217 6.08 -4.07 -18.10
C SER A 217 4.70 -3.44 -18.01
N THR A 218 4.44 -2.33 -18.72
CA THR A 218 3.16 -1.63 -18.69
C THR A 218 2.40 -1.94 -19.98
N GLY A 219 1.41 -2.81 -19.88
CA GLY A 219 0.62 -3.21 -21.05
C GLY A 219 -0.53 -2.25 -21.32
N ARG A 220 -1.06 -2.26 -22.55
CA ARG A 220 -2.35 -1.64 -22.92
C ARG A 220 -3.47 -1.91 -21.91
N GLY A 221 -3.43 -3.07 -21.24
CA GLY A 221 -4.36 -3.42 -20.18
C GLY A 221 -4.35 -2.45 -18.98
N ASP A 222 -3.19 -1.95 -18.56
CA ASP A 222 -3.10 -1.00 -17.44
C ASP A 222 -3.64 0.38 -17.82
N ILE A 223 -3.33 0.84 -19.03
CA ILE A 223 -3.90 2.05 -19.63
C ILE A 223 -5.43 1.98 -19.62
N VAL A 224 -6.00 0.90 -20.15
CA VAL A 224 -7.46 0.72 -20.23
C VAL A 224 -8.09 0.63 -18.83
N ARG A 225 -7.44 -0.07 -17.88
CA ARG A 225 -7.93 -0.14 -16.49
C ARG A 225 -7.92 1.22 -15.81
N PHE A 226 -6.89 2.03 -16.05
CA PHE A 226 -6.80 3.39 -15.57
C PHE A 226 -7.92 4.25 -16.16
N LEU A 227 -8.03 4.33 -17.50
CA LEU A 227 -9.01 5.19 -18.17
C LEU A 227 -10.46 4.83 -17.84
N ARG A 228 -10.79 3.54 -17.70
CA ARG A 228 -12.12 3.11 -17.23
C ARG A 228 -12.43 3.62 -15.82
N TYR A 229 -11.42 3.66 -14.96
CA TYR A 229 -11.58 4.12 -13.59
C TYR A 229 -11.51 5.65 -13.49
N ASP A 230 -10.76 6.32 -14.37
CA ASP A 230 -10.78 7.78 -14.57
C ASP A 230 -12.18 8.24 -14.97
N TYR A 231 -12.83 7.54 -15.91
CA TYR A 231 -14.23 7.77 -16.26
C TYR A 231 -15.17 7.58 -15.06
N MET A 232 -15.02 6.49 -14.29
CA MET A 232 -15.84 6.30 -13.08
C MET A 232 -15.61 7.40 -12.03
N LEU A 233 -14.36 7.82 -11.85
CA LEU A 233 -14.02 8.87 -10.89
C LEU A 233 -14.51 10.26 -11.35
N LYS A 234 -14.52 10.50 -12.67
CA LYS A 234 -15.20 11.65 -13.29
C LYS A 234 -16.68 11.63 -12.92
N GLU A 235 -17.40 10.53 -13.15
CA GLU A 235 -18.82 10.40 -12.79
C GLU A 235 -19.07 10.65 -11.30
N TYR A 236 -18.26 10.05 -10.44
CA TYR A 236 -18.30 10.27 -9.00
C TYR A 236 -18.12 11.75 -8.64
N ALA A 237 -17.08 12.39 -9.18
CA ALA A 237 -16.77 13.79 -8.92
C ALA A 237 -17.85 14.74 -9.46
N THR A 238 -18.44 14.41 -10.61
CA THR A 238 -19.57 15.16 -11.19
C THR A 238 -20.79 15.08 -10.29
N ALA A 239 -21.22 13.87 -9.90
CA ALA A 239 -22.38 13.68 -9.03
C ALA A 239 -22.20 14.39 -7.68
N PHE A 240 -21.03 14.22 -7.05
CA PHE A 240 -20.71 14.91 -5.81
C PHE A 240 -20.71 16.44 -5.98
N SER A 241 -20.02 16.97 -7.00
CA SER A 241 -19.87 18.42 -7.18
C SER A 241 -21.21 19.08 -7.50
N THR A 242 -22.01 18.46 -8.37
CA THR A 242 -23.36 18.94 -8.71
C THR A 242 -24.25 18.99 -7.46
N ALA A 243 -24.21 17.94 -6.62
CA ALA A 243 -24.97 17.91 -5.38
C ALA A 243 -24.45 18.89 -4.31
N TYR A 244 -23.13 19.09 -4.23
CA TYR A 244 -22.48 19.88 -3.19
C TYR A 244 -22.52 21.39 -3.46
N PHE A 245 -22.36 21.79 -4.72
CA PHE A 245 -22.41 23.20 -5.12
C PHE A 245 -23.83 23.64 -5.49
N ASP A 246 -24.71 22.70 -5.85
CA ASP A 246 -26.05 22.97 -6.39
C ASP A 246 -26.02 23.79 -7.69
N GLU A 247 -25.06 23.46 -8.55
CA GLU A 247 -24.75 24.17 -9.79
C GLU A 247 -24.68 23.19 -10.97
N ASP A 248 -24.91 23.68 -12.19
CA ASP A 248 -24.74 22.89 -13.42
C ASP A 248 -23.26 22.79 -13.80
N VAL A 249 -22.58 21.79 -13.25
CA VAL A 249 -21.12 21.62 -13.38
C VAL A 249 -20.75 21.20 -14.81
N GLU A 250 -19.95 22.03 -15.49
CA GLU A 250 -19.43 21.73 -16.84
C GLU A 250 -18.13 20.90 -16.82
N ARG A 251 -17.32 21.05 -15.76
CA ARG A 251 -16.00 20.40 -15.65
C ARG A 251 -15.67 20.10 -14.22
N VAL A 252 -14.99 18.97 -14.03
CA VAL A 252 -14.44 18.57 -12.75
C VAL A 252 -12.97 18.26 -12.87
N ARG A 253 -12.24 18.48 -11.78
CA ARG A 253 -10.89 17.97 -11.61
C ARG A 253 -10.70 17.54 -10.17
N TRP A 254 -9.68 16.74 -9.93
CA TRP A 254 -9.40 16.25 -8.59
C TRP A 254 -7.90 16.27 -8.29
N ARG A 255 -7.59 16.19 -7.01
CA ARG A 255 -6.24 16.00 -6.51
C ARG A 255 -6.25 14.96 -5.40
N ILE A 256 -5.11 14.27 -5.29
CA ILE A 256 -4.82 13.34 -4.21
C ILE A 256 -3.78 14.03 -3.35
N ASP A 257 -4.16 14.34 -2.11
CA ASP A 257 -3.28 14.95 -1.13
C ASP A 257 -2.77 13.85 -0.19
N ARG A 258 -1.46 13.83 0.07
CA ARG A 258 -0.82 12.89 0.99
C ARG A 258 -0.12 13.67 2.07
N THR A 259 -0.53 13.47 3.31
CA THR A 259 0.10 14.07 4.47
C THR A 259 0.63 12.96 5.38
N ARG A 260 1.80 13.19 5.98
CA ARG A 260 2.35 12.28 6.98
C ARG A 260 2.16 12.90 8.36
N PRO A 261 1.61 12.17 9.34
CA PRO A 261 1.58 12.66 10.72
C PRO A 261 3.02 12.79 11.24
N ASN A 262 3.19 13.66 12.24
CA ASN A 262 4.46 13.79 12.93
C ASN A 262 4.92 12.44 13.49
N ASP A 263 6.23 12.24 13.54
CA ASP A 263 6.80 11.07 14.17
C ASP A 263 6.48 11.07 15.67
N PHE A 264 6.53 9.88 16.29
CA PHE A 264 6.05 9.67 17.65
C PHE A 264 6.65 10.67 18.67
N GLU A 265 7.91 11.07 18.49
CA GLU A 265 8.61 12.05 19.32
C GLU A 265 7.99 13.45 19.25
N ASN A 266 7.38 13.81 18.12
CA ASN A 266 6.78 15.12 17.86
C ASN A 266 5.25 15.04 17.69
N ARG A 267 4.61 13.96 18.17
CA ARG A 267 3.17 13.68 17.95
C ARG A 267 2.21 14.74 18.52
N PHE A 268 2.68 15.56 19.45
CA PHE A 268 1.91 16.65 20.05
C PHE A 268 2.35 18.04 19.54
N SER A 269 3.32 18.10 18.63
CA SER A 269 3.72 19.35 17.99
C SER A 269 2.63 19.80 17.03
N GLU A 270 2.27 21.09 17.09
CA GLU A 270 1.40 21.72 16.10
C GLU A 270 2.10 21.92 14.75
N GLU A 271 3.42 22.09 14.77
CA GLU A 271 4.22 22.19 13.54
C GLU A 271 4.36 20.82 12.89
N GLN A 272 4.00 20.73 11.61
CA GLN A 272 4.07 19.50 10.84
C GLN A 272 5.50 19.26 10.32
N GLN A 273 6.06 18.10 10.61
CA GLN A 273 7.45 17.75 10.24
C GLN A 273 7.63 17.44 8.75
N PHE A 274 6.54 17.13 8.04
CA PHE A 274 6.58 16.65 6.67
C PHE A 274 5.65 17.47 5.80
N ASP A 275 6.15 17.91 4.65
CA ASP A 275 5.35 18.60 3.66
C ASP A 275 4.28 17.68 3.07
N ALA A 276 3.11 18.26 2.80
CA ALA A 276 2.07 17.59 2.05
C ALA A 276 2.54 17.35 0.60
N THR A 277 2.29 16.16 0.07
CA THR A 277 2.48 15.88 -1.36
C THR A 277 1.14 15.86 -2.06
N THR A 278 0.97 16.68 -3.10
CA THR A 278 -0.26 16.76 -3.88
C THR A 278 -0.03 16.30 -5.31
N VAL A 279 -0.86 15.36 -5.77
CA VAL A 279 -0.94 14.97 -7.19
C VAL A 279 -2.27 15.45 -7.75
N THR A 280 -2.22 16.44 -8.63
CA THR A 280 -3.39 16.99 -9.32
C THR A 280 -3.58 16.33 -10.68
N PHE A 281 -4.83 16.03 -11.01
CA PHE A 281 -5.27 15.58 -12.32
C PHE A 281 -6.05 16.72 -12.99
N GLY A 282 -5.84 16.90 -14.29
CA GLY A 282 -6.42 18.00 -15.06
C GLY A 282 -7.93 17.92 -15.20
N TRP A 283 -8.49 18.86 -15.95
CA TRP A 283 -9.93 18.92 -16.12
C TRP A 283 -10.46 17.71 -16.91
N ARG A 284 -11.67 17.28 -16.54
CA ARG A 284 -12.52 16.35 -17.28
C ARG A 284 -13.83 17.07 -17.59
N HIS A 285 -14.33 16.89 -18.80
CA HIS A 285 -15.59 17.50 -19.20
C HIS A 285 -16.74 16.65 -18.66
N VAL A 286 -17.79 17.32 -18.16
CA VAL A 286 -19.04 16.66 -17.83
C VAL A 286 -19.85 16.52 -19.10
N ASP A 287 -19.94 15.30 -19.60
CA ASP A 287 -20.61 14.92 -20.86
C ASP A 287 -21.80 13.97 -20.63
N ASP A 288 -22.05 13.59 -19.38
CA ASP A 288 -23.11 12.67 -18.98
C ASP A 288 -24.15 13.38 -18.10
N VAL A 289 -25.43 13.01 -18.27
CA VAL A 289 -26.53 13.50 -17.43
C VAL A 289 -26.61 12.62 -16.19
N ILE A 290 -26.45 13.22 -15.02
CA ILE A 290 -26.57 12.51 -13.75
C ILE A 290 -28.04 12.21 -13.48
N ASP A 291 -28.33 10.94 -13.19
CA ASP A 291 -29.67 10.49 -12.81
C ASP A 291 -30.19 11.24 -11.57
N ALA A 292 -31.45 11.65 -11.61
CA ALA A 292 -32.05 12.51 -10.58
C ALA A 292 -32.16 11.80 -9.22
N GLU A 293 -32.39 10.49 -9.20
CA GLU A 293 -32.41 9.70 -7.97
C GLU A 293 -31.01 9.64 -7.35
N THR A 294 -29.99 9.41 -8.18
CA THR A 294 -28.58 9.44 -7.76
C THR A 294 -28.22 10.80 -7.14
N LEU A 295 -28.58 11.90 -7.80
CA LEU A 295 -28.32 13.24 -7.29
C LEU A 295 -29.03 13.50 -5.96
N ALA A 296 -30.28 13.03 -5.81
CA ALA A 296 -31.02 13.14 -4.56
C ALA A 296 -30.33 12.40 -3.40
N VAL A 297 -29.78 11.21 -3.65
CA VAL A 297 -29.00 10.46 -2.66
C VAL A 297 -27.74 11.24 -2.24
N TYR A 298 -26.98 11.79 -3.18
CA TYR A 298 -25.80 12.60 -2.84
C TYR A 298 -26.17 13.85 -2.03
N ARG A 299 -27.23 14.56 -2.42
CA ARG A 299 -27.73 15.73 -1.67
C ARG A 299 -28.13 15.36 -0.24
N ASP A 300 -28.85 14.26 -0.07
CA ASP A 300 -29.24 13.76 1.26
C ASP A 300 -28.01 13.44 2.12
N VAL A 301 -27.03 12.72 1.56
CA VAL A 301 -25.78 12.36 2.26
C VAL A 301 -24.99 13.59 2.65
N ILE A 302 -24.83 14.56 1.75
CA ILE A 302 -24.13 15.82 2.00
C ILE A 302 -24.87 16.61 3.09
N SER A 303 -26.19 16.72 3.02
CA SER A 303 -26.96 17.45 4.04
C SER A 303 -26.87 16.81 5.43
N ARG A 304 -26.81 15.47 5.50
CA ARG A 304 -26.70 14.73 6.76
C ARG A 304 -25.30 14.80 7.38
N TYR A 305 -24.25 14.83 6.55
CA TYR A 305 -22.89 14.55 7.00
C TYR A 305 -21.86 15.63 6.69
N GLY A 306 -22.09 16.46 5.68
CA GLY A 306 -21.13 17.47 5.20
C GLY A 306 -21.08 18.76 6.02
N GLY A 307 -21.91 18.87 7.07
CA GLY A 307 -22.16 20.14 7.77
C GLY A 307 -22.99 21.08 6.88
N ALA A 308 -24.05 21.67 7.44
CA ALA A 308 -24.82 22.66 6.71
C ALA A 308 -23.92 23.84 6.29
N ARG A 309 -24.06 24.29 5.05
CA ARG A 309 -23.69 25.66 4.68
C ARG A 309 -24.76 26.63 5.13
#